data_AF-A0A3A0FT19-F1
#
_entry.id   AF-A0A3A0FT19-F1
#
_cell.length_a   1.000
_cell.length_b   1.000
_cell.length_c   1.000
_cell.angle_alpha   90.00
_cell.angle_beta   90.00
_cell.angle_gamma   90.00
#
_symmetry.space_group_name_H-M   'P 1'
#
loop_
_entity.id
_entity.type
_entity.pdbx_description
1 polymer ?
#
loop_
_entity_poly.entity_id
_entity_poly.type
_entity_poly.pdbx_seq_one_letter_code
_entity_poly.pdbx_strand_id
1 'polypeptide(L)'
;MTMAANPSPARERIEERLNAIGRLRGSGPNPFDYNQWYDRTVEVLGALFGPGSAEVERLHEAAGVRGRLPGVRGQAEDMTLNIHGPWGIRARLDRAEQALRDTLAGL
;
A
#
# COMPACT_ATOMS: atom_id res chain seq x y z
N MET A 1 -11.91 -4.26 24.34
CA MET A 1 -12.68 -5.25 23.56
C MET A 1 -11.92 -5.48 22.27
N THR A 2 -10.97 -6.42 22.27
CA THR A 2 -10.10 -6.71 21.13
C THR A 2 -10.88 -7.66 20.23
N MET A 3 -11.49 -7.13 19.17
CA MET A 3 -12.05 -7.99 18.12
C MET A 3 -10.89 -8.75 17.48
N ALA A 4 -10.80 -10.05 17.75
CA ALA A 4 -9.95 -10.93 16.96
C ALA A 4 -10.41 -10.80 15.50
N ALA A 5 -9.56 -10.23 14.65
CA ALA A 5 -9.79 -10.23 13.22
C ALA A 5 -9.91 -11.71 12.80
N ASN A 6 -11.05 -12.10 12.23
CA ASN A 6 -11.18 -13.43 11.67
C ASN A 6 -10.07 -13.61 10.62
N PRO A 7 -9.17 -14.60 10.78
CA PRO A 7 -7.94 -14.67 9.97
C PRO A 7 -8.22 -14.94 8.49
N SER A 8 -9.32 -15.62 8.14
CA SER A 8 -9.75 -15.85 6.75
C SER A 8 -10.11 -14.52 6.05
N PRO A 9 -11.01 -13.67 6.61
CA PRO A 9 -11.25 -12.32 6.09
C PRO A 9 -10.05 -11.37 6.10
N ALA A 10 -9.04 -11.59 6.95
CA ALA A 10 -7.82 -10.77 6.94
C ALA A 10 -6.91 -11.17 5.76
N ARG A 11 -6.64 -12.48 5.63
CA ARG A 11 -5.89 -13.06 4.51
C ARG A 11 -6.49 -12.68 3.16
N GLU A 12 -7.79 -12.89 2.98
CA GLU A 12 -8.49 -12.58 1.72
C GLU A 12 -8.32 -11.11 1.32
N ARG A 13 -8.49 -10.19 2.27
CA ARG A 13 -8.33 -8.74 2.01
C ARG A 13 -6.91 -8.37 1.59
N ILE A 14 -5.89 -9.00 2.18
CA ILE A 14 -4.49 -8.76 1.79
C ILE A 14 -4.19 -9.37 0.41
N GLU A 15 -4.67 -10.59 0.15
CA GLU A 15 -4.54 -11.26 -1.15
C GLU A 15 -5.21 -10.46 -2.28
N GLU A 16 -6.37 -9.84 -2.02
CA GLU A 16 -7.01 -8.92 -2.98
C GLU A 16 -6.13 -7.71 -3.31
N ARG A 17 -5.42 -7.15 -2.32
CA ARG A 17 -4.50 -6.02 -2.56
C ARG A 17 -3.27 -6.45 -3.35
N LEU A 18 -2.73 -7.65 -3.10
CA LEU A 18 -1.66 -8.26 -3.90
C LEU A 18 -2.11 -8.48 -5.35
N ASN A 19 -3.30 -9.03 -5.57
CA ASN A 19 -3.85 -9.25 -6.91
C ASN A 19 -4.03 -7.95 -7.70
N ALA A 20 -4.38 -6.85 -7.02
CA ALA A 20 -4.50 -5.54 -7.65
C ALA A 20 -3.15 -5.00 -8.18
N ILE A 21 -2.02 -5.33 -7.55
CA ILE A 21 -0.68 -4.95 -8.04
C ILE A 21 -0.43 -5.50 -9.45
N GLY A 22 -0.83 -6.75 -9.71
CA GLY A 22 -0.72 -7.35 -11.05
C GLY A 22 -1.46 -6.55 -12.12
N ARG A 23 -2.66 -6.05 -11.79
CA ARG A 23 -3.45 -5.20 -12.70
C ARG A 23 -2.77 -3.86 -12.97
N LEU A 24 -2.27 -3.20 -11.93
CA LEU A 24 -1.56 -1.92 -12.04
C LEU A 24 -0.30 -2.01 -12.91
N ARG A 25 0.38 -3.15 -12.91
CA ARG A 25 1.51 -3.42 -13.81
C ARG A 25 1.04 -3.61 -15.26
N GLY A 26 -0.04 -4.35 -15.46
CA GLY A 26 -0.55 -4.72 -16.79
C GLY A 26 -1.23 -3.59 -17.57
N SER A 27 -1.95 -2.68 -16.90
CA SER A 27 -2.65 -1.55 -17.54
C SER A 27 -1.75 -0.38 -17.90
N GLY A 28 -0.47 -0.44 -17.52
CA GLY A 28 0.41 0.72 -17.44
C GLY A 28 0.21 1.41 -16.08
N PRO A 29 1.28 1.58 -15.28
CA PRO A 29 1.16 2.20 -13.97
C PRO A 29 0.74 3.67 -14.10
N ASN A 30 -0.54 3.94 -13.83
CA ASN A 30 -1.14 5.26 -13.82
C ASN A 30 -1.11 5.82 -12.39
N PRO A 31 -0.62 7.06 -12.17
CA PRO A 31 -0.64 7.72 -10.87
C PRO A 31 -2.01 7.71 -10.17
N PHE A 32 -3.11 7.82 -10.91
CA PHE A 32 -4.45 7.83 -10.32
C PHE A 32 -4.82 6.46 -9.73
N ASP A 33 -4.66 5.40 -10.51
CA ASP A 33 -4.97 4.03 -10.07
C ASP A 33 -4.02 3.57 -8.96
N TYR A 34 -2.75 3.97 -9.04
CA TYR A 34 -1.78 3.77 -7.98
C TYR A 34 -2.23 4.40 -6.66
N ASN A 35 -2.64 5.68 -6.68
CA ASN A 35 -3.08 6.37 -5.47
C ASN A 35 -4.32 5.71 -4.86
N GLN A 36 -5.32 5.38 -5.67
CA GLN A 36 -6.52 4.69 -5.20
C GLN A 36 -6.19 3.34 -4.54
N TRP A 37 -5.33 2.55 -5.18
CA TRP A 37 -4.88 1.29 -4.62
C TRP A 37 -4.10 1.49 -3.32
N TYR A 38 -3.21 2.47 -3.27
CA TYR A 38 -2.39 2.77 -2.10
C TYR A 38 -3.27 3.18 -0.91
N ASP A 39 -4.13 4.18 -1.10
CA ASP A 39 -5.03 4.70 -0.06
C ASP A 39 -5.94 3.57 0.45
N ARG A 40 -6.49 2.75 -0.45
CA ARG A 40 -7.32 1.60 -0.07
C ARG A 40 -6.55 0.52 0.67
N THR A 41 -5.28 0.31 0.36
CA THR A 41 -4.43 -0.67 1.04
C THR A 41 -4.11 -0.19 2.46
N VAL A 42 -3.82 1.10 2.65
CA VAL A 42 -3.66 1.71 3.98
C VAL A 42 -4.93 1.56 4.82
N GLU A 43 -6.11 1.83 4.25
CA GLU A 43 -7.39 1.64 4.94
C GLU A 43 -7.60 0.19 5.40
N VAL A 44 -7.30 -0.78 4.54
CA VAL A 44 -7.44 -2.21 4.86
C VAL A 44 -6.50 -2.60 5.99
N LEU A 45 -5.22 -2.24 5.91
CA LEU A 45 -4.26 -2.54 6.97
C LEU A 45 -4.63 -1.83 8.27
N GLY A 46 -5.06 -0.57 8.20
CA GLY A 46 -5.52 0.20 9.35
C GLY A 46 -6.75 -0.42 10.03
N ALA A 47 -7.69 -0.98 9.25
CA ALA A 47 -8.85 -1.67 9.79
C ALA A 47 -8.51 -3.03 10.42
N LEU A 48 -7.49 -3.73 9.89
CA LEU A 48 -7.08 -5.06 10.38
C LEU A 48 -6.16 -4.99 11.61
N PHE A 49 -5.19 -4.08 11.61
CA PHE A 49 -4.10 -4.03 12.59
C PHE A 49 -4.09 -2.74 13.42
N GLY A 50 -4.88 -1.74 13.04
CA GLY A 50 -4.86 -0.40 13.62
C GLY A 50 -4.04 0.59 12.79
N PRO A 51 -4.39 1.90 12.83
CA PRO A 51 -3.81 2.92 11.95
C PRO A 51 -2.33 3.25 12.24
N GLY A 52 -1.82 2.94 13.44
CA GLY A 52 -0.41 3.10 13.83
C GLY A 52 0.33 1.77 13.95
N SER A 53 -0.12 0.75 13.22
CA SER A 53 0.49 -0.57 13.23
C SER A 53 1.77 -0.61 12.39
N ALA A 54 2.66 -1.53 12.73
CA ALA A 54 3.90 -1.73 11.99
C ALA A 54 3.64 -2.13 10.52
N GLU A 55 2.51 -2.80 10.24
CA GLU A 55 2.06 -3.17 8.90
C GLU A 55 1.77 -1.92 8.05
N VAL A 56 1.07 -0.94 8.62
CA VAL A 56 0.77 0.34 7.97
C VAL A 56 2.07 1.11 7.74
N GLU A 57 2.94 1.22 8.75
CA GLU A 57 4.24 1.90 8.62
C GLU A 57 5.13 1.28 7.54
N ARG A 58 5.25 -0.06 7.51
CA ARG A 58 6.01 -0.77 6.46
C ARG A 58 5.47 -0.49 5.06
N LEU A 59 4.14 -0.44 4.89
CA LEU A 59 3.55 -0.06 3.60
C LEU A 59 3.88 1.39 3.22
N HIS A 60 3.82 2.31 4.19
CA HIS A 60 4.20 3.72 3.97
C HIS A 60 5.66 3.86 3.55
N GLU A 61 6.59 3.12 4.16
CA GLU A 61 8.00 3.12 3.77
C GLU A 61 8.24 2.52 2.38
N ALA A 62 7.52 1.43 2.07
CA ALA A 62 7.64 0.71 0.82
C ALA A 62 7.09 1.50 -0.38
N ALA A 63 5.93 2.13 -0.20
CA ALA A 63 5.09 2.61 -1.30
C ALA A 63 4.58 4.04 -1.11
N GLY A 64 4.60 4.57 0.11
CA GLY A 64 4.10 5.91 0.42
C GLY A 64 4.82 7.01 -0.35
N VAL A 65 4.05 7.94 -0.91
CA VAL A 65 4.60 9.15 -1.51
C VAL A 65 5.00 10.09 -0.37
N ARG A 66 6.31 10.25 -0.15
CA ARG A 66 6.83 11.24 0.79
C ARG A 66 6.30 12.62 0.41
N GLY A 67 5.85 13.38 1.41
CA GLY A 67 5.31 14.73 1.18
C GLY A 67 3.82 14.87 0.95
N ARG A 68 3.06 13.77 0.96
CA ARG A 68 1.60 13.84 1.06
C ARG A 68 1.19 13.61 2.51
N LEU A 69 1.07 14.69 3.29
CA LEU A 69 0.42 14.61 4.60
C LEU A 69 -1.05 14.18 4.41
N PRO A 70 -1.63 13.38 5.32
CA PRO A 70 -3.05 13.08 5.30
C PRO A 70 -3.87 14.39 5.27
N GLY A 71 -4.68 14.58 4.22
CA GLY A 71 -5.50 15.78 4.05
C GLY A 71 -4.84 16.98 3.36
N VAL A 72 -3.58 16.89 2.92
CA VAL A 72 -2.89 18.00 2.24
C VAL A 72 -2.49 17.60 0.80
N ARG A 73 -2.93 18.38 -0.20
CA ARG A 73 -2.45 18.26 -1.58
C ARG A 73 -1.06 18.91 -1.73
N GLY A 74 0.01 18.14 -1.47
CA GLY A 74 1.45 18.49 -1.69
C GLY A 74 2.02 19.51 -0.69
N GLN A 75 3.33 19.65 -0.41
CA GLN A 75 4.57 18.96 -0.80
C GLN A 75 5.46 18.77 0.44
N ALA A 76 6.20 17.66 0.48
CA ALA A 76 7.59 17.61 0.96
C ALA A 76 8.31 16.52 0.16
N GLU A 77 9.24 16.92 -0.71
CA GLU A 77 9.82 16.12 -1.82
C GLU A 77 8.84 16.00 -3.01
N ASP A 78 9.04 16.84 -4.02
CA ASP A 78 8.29 16.88 -5.29
C ASP A 78 8.57 15.63 -6.16
N MET A 79 8.30 14.45 -5.58
CA MET A 79 8.36 13.21 -6.32
C MET A 79 7.07 13.10 -7.11
N THR A 80 7.10 13.58 -8.36
CA THR A 80 6.13 13.12 -9.34
C THR A 80 6.07 11.59 -9.30
N LEU A 81 4.86 11.02 -9.39
CA LEU A 81 4.63 9.58 -9.52
C LEU A 81 5.14 9.12 -10.89
N ASN A 82 6.46 9.18 -11.08
CA ASN A 82 7.15 8.73 -12.26
C ASN A 82 6.89 7.24 -12.41
N ILE A 83 6.77 6.75 -13.63
CA ILE A 83 6.59 5.32 -13.87
C ILE A 83 7.87 4.55 -13.48
N HIS A 84 9.03 5.14 -13.75
CA HIS A 84 10.35 4.55 -13.61
C HIS A 84 11.18 5.21 -12.50
N GLY A 85 12.33 4.59 -12.19
CA GLY A 85 13.25 5.01 -11.14
C GLY A 85 13.00 4.28 -9.81
N PRO A 86 13.95 4.40 -8.85
CA PRO A 86 13.89 3.67 -7.57
C PRO A 86 12.65 4.01 -6.72
N TRP A 87 12.05 5.17 -6.99
CA TRP A 87 10.84 5.66 -6.35
C TRP A 87 9.71 5.91 -7.36
N GLY A 88 9.84 5.36 -8.57
CA GLY A 88 8.73 5.31 -9.52
C GLY A 88 7.69 4.26 -9.12
N ILE A 89 6.51 4.32 -9.74
CA ILE A 89 5.37 3.44 -9.43
C ILE A 89 5.78 1.97 -9.46
N ARG A 90 6.57 1.54 -10.46
CA ARG A 90 7.00 0.13 -10.56
C ARG A 90 7.79 -0.33 -9.34
N ALA A 91 8.83 0.41 -8.96
CA ALA A 91 9.67 0.08 -7.82
C ALA A 91 8.92 0.19 -6.48
N ARG A 92 7.91 1.05 -6.40
CA ARG A 92 7.00 1.13 -5.23
C ARG A 92 6.11 -0.10 -5.15
N LEU A 93 5.52 -0.53 -6.27
CA LEU A 93 4.70 -1.73 -6.34
C LEU A 93 5.50 -2.99 -5.97
N ASP A 94 6.75 -3.09 -6.42
CA ASP A 94 7.64 -4.21 -6.07
C ASP A 94 7.89 -4.29 -4.56
N ARG A 95 8.19 -3.15 -3.92
CA ARG A 95 8.40 -3.09 -2.47
C ARG A 95 7.11 -3.33 -1.68
N ALA A 96 5.98 -2.80 -2.17
CA ALA A 96 4.69 -3.02 -1.52
C ALA A 96 4.25 -4.48 -1.58
N GLU A 97 4.48 -5.13 -2.72
CA GLU A 97 4.19 -6.57 -2.87
C GLU A 97 4.95 -7.39 -1.82
N GLN A 98 6.23 -7.06 -1.58
CA GLN A 98 7.01 -7.70 -0.53
C GLN A 98 6.41 -7.42 0.87
N ALA A 99 6.13 -6.16 1.19
CA ALA A 99 5.55 -5.80 2.50
C ALA A 99 4.20 -6.50 2.77
N LEU A 100 3.36 -6.65 1.75
CA LEU A 100 2.07 -7.35 1.86
C LEU A 100 2.26 -8.87 1.98
N ARG A 101 3.23 -9.45 1.28
CA ARG A 101 3.60 -10.88 1.45
C ARG A 101 4.12 -11.17 2.85
N ASP A 102 4.97 -10.30 3.38
CA ASP A 102 5.50 -10.44 4.74
C ASP A 102 4.38 -10.34 5.77
N THR A 103 3.45 -9.40 5.57
CA THR A 103 2.25 -9.27 6.42
C THR A 103 1.39 -10.52 6.35
N LEU A 104 1.15 -11.07 5.15
CA LEU A 104 0.38 -12.30 4.97
C LEU A 104 1.06 -13.52 5.60
N ALA A 105 2.38 -13.60 5.59
CA ALA A 105 3.15 -14.66 6.23
C ALA A 105 3.11 -14.58 7.77
N GLY A 106 2.84 -13.39 8.33
CA GLY A 106 2.70 -13.16 9.76
C GLY A 106 1.27 -13.27 10.32
N LEU A 107 0.26 -13.48 9.46
CA LEU A 107 -1.14 -13.75 9.84
C LEU A 107 -1.34 -15.20 10.29
#